data_AF-A0A4Q7Z505-F1
#
_entry.id   AF-A0A4Q7Z505-F1
#
_cell.length_a   1.000
_cell.length_b   1.000
_cell.length_c   1.000
_cell.angle_alpha   90.00
_cell.angle_beta   90.00
_cell.angle_gamma   90.00
#
_symmetry.space_group_name_H-M   'P 1'
#
loop_
_entity.id
_entity.type
_entity.pdbx_description
1 polymer ?
#
loop_
_entity_poly.entity_id
_entity_poly.type
_entity_poly.pdbx_seq_one_letter_code
_entity_poly.pdbx_strand_id
1 'polypeptide(L)'
;MPESGYSPPYRTPPQARGAMKGAIMPAGSSPKRERQYEHIKESELDRGVGEDRAEEIAARTVNKERARAGESRTASRTSTRDMSSGERGGRRSGKGSQGPTYDQLYNEARQRGIHGRSDMNKEQLQRALDKKK
;
A
#
# COMPACT_ATOMS: atom_id res chain seq x y z
N MET A 1 -50.40 -41.77 13.09
CA MET A 1 -50.43 -40.30 13.00
C MET A 1 -50.19 -39.78 14.41
N PRO A 2 -48.92 -39.46 14.73
CA PRO A 2 -48.54 -38.06 14.90
C PRO A 2 -47.19 -37.71 14.25
N GLU A 3 -46.98 -36.41 14.12
CA GLU A 3 -46.11 -35.71 13.18
C GLU A 3 -44.60 -35.89 13.42
N SER A 4 -43.87 -35.99 12.31
CA SER A 4 -42.41 -36.06 12.24
C SER A 4 -41.78 -34.73 12.69
N GLY A 5 -41.29 -34.69 13.93
CA GLY A 5 -40.42 -33.62 14.42
C GLY A 5 -39.04 -33.68 13.76
N TYR A 6 -38.87 -33.01 12.62
CA TYR A 6 -37.55 -32.70 12.07
C TYR A 6 -36.90 -31.63 12.95
N SER A 7 -35.96 -32.05 13.81
CA SER A 7 -35.15 -31.15 14.63
C SER A 7 -33.91 -30.75 13.82
N PRO A 8 -33.81 -29.51 13.28
CA PRO A 8 -32.64 -29.10 12.53
C PRO A 8 -31.44 -29.02 13.49
N PRO A 9 -30.32 -29.69 13.18
CA PRO A 9 -29.20 -29.67 14.10
C PRO A 9 -28.44 -28.35 13.91
N TYR A 10 -28.12 -27.68 15.03
CA TYR A 10 -27.21 -26.54 15.17
C TYR A 10 -27.42 -25.34 14.21
N ARG A 11 -28.34 -24.45 14.60
CA ARG A 11 -28.21 -23.03 14.26
C ARG A 11 -27.11 -22.43 15.14
N THR A 12 -25.88 -22.43 14.65
CA THR A 12 -24.78 -21.67 15.25
C THR A 12 -25.28 -20.23 15.43
N PRO A 13 -25.25 -19.64 16.63
CA PRO A 13 -25.55 -18.21 16.75
C PRO A 13 -24.56 -17.46 15.83
N PRO A 14 -24.99 -16.43 15.08
CA PRO A 14 -24.03 -15.53 14.48
C PRO A 14 -23.20 -15.01 15.64
N GLN A 15 -21.91 -15.35 15.66
CA GLN A 15 -20.99 -14.83 16.65
C GLN A 15 -21.20 -13.33 16.63
N ALA A 16 -21.71 -12.80 17.74
CA ALA A 16 -21.83 -11.38 17.95
C ALA A 16 -20.50 -10.80 17.49
N ARG A 17 -20.53 -9.89 16.52
CA ARG A 17 -19.38 -9.05 16.18
C ARG A 17 -19.18 -8.15 17.40
N GLY A 18 -18.64 -8.74 18.46
CA GLY A 18 -18.12 -8.04 19.60
C GLY A 18 -17.06 -7.12 19.03
N ALA A 19 -17.30 -5.83 19.20
CA ALA A 19 -16.32 -4.80 18.93
C ALA A 19 -14.95 -5.30 19.37
N MET A 20 -14.05 -5.53 18.42
CA MET A 20 -12.62 -5.59 18.68
C MET A 20 -12.19 -4.16 19.05
N LYS A 21 -12.68 -3.69 20.18
CA LYS A 21 -12.17 -2.51 20.87
C LYS A 21 -10.78 -2.89 21.37
N GLY A 22 -9.78 -2.19 20.88
CA GLY A 22 -8.39 -2.35 21.29
C GLY A 22 -7.63 -3.28 20.36
N ALA A 23 -7.11 -2.72 19.28
CA ALA A 23 -5.88 -3.23 18.69
C ALA A 23 -4.76 -3.01 19.71
N ILE A 24 -4.71 -3.89 20.71
CA ILE A 24 -3.70 -3.92 21.76
C ILE A 24 -2.34 -3.87 21.06
N MET A 25 -1.61 -2.78 21.30
CA MET A 25 -0.19 -2.64 21.01
C MET A 25 0.50 -4.00 21.11
N PRO A 26 1.32 -4.40 20.12
CA PRO A 26 1.89 -5.74 20.12
C PRO A 26 2.62 -6.02 21.44
N ALA A 27 2.05 -6.87 22.29
CA ALA A 27 2.64 -7.22 23.57
C ALA A 27 4.02 -7.85 23.34
N GLY A 28 5.04 -7.35 24.06
CA GLY A 28 6.43 -7.78 23.95
C GLY A 28 7.25 -7.07 22.88
N SER A 29 6.89 -5.83 22.52
CA SER A 29 7.60 -5.02 21.52
C SER A 29 8.91 -4.46 22.09
N SER A 30 9.99 -4.51 21.32
CA SER A 30 11.21 -3.77 21.67
C SER A 30 10.99 -2.27 21.46
N PRO A 31 11.77 -1.37 22.11
CA PRO A 31 11.62 0.08 21.94
C PRO A 31 11.67 0.55 20.48
N LYS A 32 12.32 -0.22 19.60
CA LYS A 32 12.34 0.03 18.15
C LYS A 32 10.96 -0.20 17.50
N ARG A 33 10.24 -1.25 17.90
CA ARG A 33 8.92 -1.61 17.35
C ARG A 33 7.84 -0.64 17.80
N GLU A 34 7.93 -0.14 19.03
CA GLU A 34 7.03 0.90 19.55
C GLU A 34 7.15 2.20 18.73
N ARG A 35 8.39 2.67 18.49
CA ARG A 35 8.60 3.85 17.63
C ARG A 35 8.09 3.66 16.20
N GLN A 36 8.24 2.44 15.64
CA GLN A 36 7.71 2.13 14.31
C GLN A 36 6.19 2.17 14.29
N TYR A 37 5.53 1.62 15.32
CA TYR A 37 4.08 1.66 15.43
C TYR A 37 3.59 3.11 15.46
N GLU A 38 4.15 3.94 16.33
CA GLU A 38 3.74 5.35 16.47
C GLU A 38 3.95 6.12 15.16
N HIS A 39 5.13 5.97 14.53
CA HIS A 39 5.42 6.64 13.27
C HIS A 39 4.43 6.24 12.15
N ILE A 40 4.03 4.97 12.08
CA ILE A 40 3.06 4.51 11.09
C ILE A 40 1.67 5.04 11.44
N LYS A 41 1.26 4.97 12.71
CA LYS A 41 -0.03 5.51 13.17
C LYS A 41 -0.15 6.99 12.81
N GLU A 42 0.83 7.79 13.19
CA GLU A 42 0.89 9.24 12.91
C GLU A 42 0.89 9.51 11.40
N SER A 43 1.72 8.79 10.62
CA SER A 43 1.75 8.95 9.16
C SER A 43 0.41 8.62 8.48
N GLU A 44 -0.36 7.66 8.99
CA GLU A 44 -1.68 7.33 8.43
C GLU A 44 -2.74 8.34 8.88
N LEU A 45 -2.68 8.83 10.13
CA LEU A 45 -3.52 9.92 10.63
C LEU A 45 -3.34 11.19 9.80
N ASP A 46 -2.10 11.58 9.50
CA ASP A 46 -1.76 12.74 8.66
C ASP A 46 -2.33 12.63 7.24
N ARG A 47 -2.52 11.41 6.74
CA ARG A 47 -3.15 11.13 5.44
C ARG A 47 -4.67 11.16 5.49
N GLY A 48 -5.26 11.45 6.65
CA GLY A 48 -6.71 11.49 6.88
C GLY A 48 -7.33 10.11 7.11
N VAL A 49 -6.53 9.09 7.45
CA VAL A 49 -7.07 7.79 7.88
C VAL A 49 -7.61 7.94 9.31
N GLY A 50 -8.82 7.43 9.57
CA GLY A 50 -9.40 7.44 10.91
C GLY A 50 -8.55 6.65 11.91
N GLU A 51 -8.59 7.07 13.19
CA GLU A 51 -7.70 6.57 14.23
C GLU A 51 -7.70 5.05 14.39
N ASP A 52 -8.89 4.43 14.49
CA ASP A 52 -9.04 2.98 14.61
C ASP A 52 -8.35 2.23 13.46
N ARG A 53 -8.44 2.79 12.25
CA ARG A 53 -7.86 2.20 11.04
C ARG A 53 -6.36 2.44 10.97
N ALA A 54 -5.88 3.61 11.38
CA ALA A 54 -4.46 3.92 11.46
C ALA A 54 -3.75 2.97 12.44
N GLU A 55 -4.37 2.73 13.59
CA GLU A 55 -3.89 1.77 14.60
C GLU A 55 -3.90 0.32 14.07
N GLU A 56 -4.96 -0.12 13.37
CA GLU A 56 -4.97 -1.45 12.73
C GLU A 56 -3.82 -1.59 11.72
N ILE A 57 -3.59 -0.57 10.89
CA ILE A 57 -2.53 -0.55 9.88
C ILE A 57 -1.15 -0.62 10.54
N ALA A 58 -0.92 0.20 11.58
CA ALA A 58 0.32 0.21 12.34
C ALA A 58 0.60 -1.14 13.00
N ALA A 59 -0.38 -1.69 13.72
CA ALA A 59 -0.27 -3.00 14.38
C ALA A 59 0.00 -4.12 13.37
N ARG A 60 -0.73 -4.16 12.25
CA ARG A 60 -0.54 -5.18 11.21
C ARG A 60 0.85 -5.10 10.58
N THR A 61 1.35 -3.88 10.35
CA THR A 61 2.66 -3.66 9.73
C THR A 61 3.79 -4.11 10.66
N VAL A 62 3.76 -3.68 11.92
CA VAL A 62 4.78 -4.05 12.92
C VAL A 62 4.75 -5.56 13.20
N ASN A 63 3.57 -6.16 13.35
CA ASN A 63 3.45 -7.61 13.54
C ASN A 63 4.02 -8.42 12.37
N LYS A 64 3.87 -7.92 11.13
CA LYS A 64 4.45 -8.55 9.95
C LYS A 64 5.98 -8.47 9.95
N GLU A 65 6.56 -7.34 10.36
CA GLU A 65 8.01 -7.23 10.52
C GLU A 65 8.54 -8.14 11.62
N ARG A 66 7.83 -8.21 12.75
CA ARG A 66 8.16 -9.08 13.88
C ARG A 66 8.16 -10.55 13.48
N ALA A 67 7.15 -10.98 12.72
CA ALA A 67 7.05 -12.35 12.21
C ALA A 67 8.18 -12.70 11.24
N ARG A 68 8.64 -11.75 10.41
CA ARG A 68 9.79 -11.95 9.52
C ARG A 68 11.13 -12.00 10.25
N ALA A 69 11.31 -11.16 11.26
CA ALA A 69 12.52 -11.10 12.05
C ALA A 69 12.68 -12.31 13.01
N GLY A 70 11.67 -13.19 13.09
CA GLY A 70 11.65 -14.31 14.04
C GLY A 70 11.34 -13.87 15.48
N GLU A 71 10.98 -12.61 15.69
CA GLU A 71 10.64 -12.03 16.99
C GLU A 71 9.22 -12.39 17.46
N SER A 72 8.40 -13.02 16.60
CA SER A 72 7.02 -13.41 16.93
C SER A 72 6.92 -14.88 17.35
N ARG A 73 6.29 -15.13 18.50
CA ARG A 73 5.96 -16.49 18.99
C ARG A 73 5.05 -17.26 18.01
N THR A 74 4.23 -16.54 17.25
CA THR A 74 3.36 -17.08 16.21
C THR A 74 3.70 -16.45 14.87
N ALA A 75 4.03 -17.29 13.89
CA ALA A 75 4.36 -16.88 12.53
C ALA A 75 3.60 -17.76 11.53
N SER A 76 2.78 -17.13 10.69
CA SER A 76 2.12 -17.82 9.59
C SER A 76 3.05 -17.91 8.38
N ARG A 77 2.87 -18.94 7.53
CA ARG A 77 3.62 -19.12 6.27
C ARG A 77 3.55 -17.88 5.37
N THR A 78 2.45 -17.15 5.39
CA THR A 78 2.24 -15.94 4.58
C THR A 78 2.94 -14.73 5.20
N SER A 79 3.01 -14.62 6.52
CA SER A 79 3.75 -13.56 7.21
C SER A 79 5.27 -13.63 6.95
N THR A 80 5.81 -14.84 6.80
CA THR A 80 7.25 -15.07 6.58
C THR A 80 7.64 -15.13 5.10
N ARG A 81 6.81 -15.71 4.23
CA ARG A 81 7.11 -15.81 2.78
C ARG A 81 6.59 -14.67 1.91
N ASP A 82 5.72 -13.80 2.40
CA ASP A 82 5.30 -12.65 1.61
C ASP A 82 6.44 -11.64 1.49
N MET A 83 6.48 -10.92 0.37
CA MET A 83 7.48 -9.92 0.02
C MET A 83 7.43 -8.72 0.95
N SER A 84 8.58 -8.19 1.36
CA SER A 84 8.64 -7.02 2.23
C SER A 84 8.03 -5.77 1.58
N SER A 85 7.47 -4.88 2.40
CA SER A 85 6.93 -3.60 1.95
C SER A 85 8.00 -2.78 1.21
N GLY A 86 9.23 -2.80 1.70
CA GLY A 86 10.39 -2.18 1.04
C GLY A 86 10.76 -2.83 -0.30
N GLU A 87 10.79 -4.16 -0.36
CA GLU A 87 11.10 -4.89 -1.61
C GLU A 87 9.99 -4.74 -2.66
N ARG A 88 8.72 -4.68 -2.22
CA ARG A 88 7.57 -4.37 -3.08
C ARG A 88 7.62 -2.93 -3.60
N GLY A 89 8.01 -1.96 -2.78
CA GLY A 89 8.22 -0.58 -3.18
C GLY A 89 9.34 -0.46 -4.20
N GLY A 90 10.51 -1.04 -3.92
CA GLY A 90 11.67 -1.01 -4.81
C GLY A 90 11.42 -1.63 -6.19
N ARG A 91 10.65 -2.74 -6.26
CA ARG A 91 10.24 -3.32 -7.55
C ARG A 91 9.29 -2.44 -8.36
N ARG A 92 8.58 -1.50 -7.73
CA ARG A 92 7.69 -0.53 -8.39
C ARG A 92 8.38 0.79 -8.72
N SER A 93 9.46 1.13 -8.02
CA SER A 93 10.23 2.36 -8.21
C SER A 93 11.26 2.27 -9.34
N GLY A 94 11.41 1.12 -10.00
CA GLY A 94 12.53 0.80 -10.92
C GLY A 94 12.44 1.34 -12.36
N LYS A 95 11.45 2.17 -12.70
CA LYS A 95 11.48 2.92 -13.96
C LYS A 95 11.46 4.39 -13.57
N GLY A 96 12.65 4.98 -13.45
CA GLY A 96 12.81 6.42 -13.24
C GLY A 96 12.05 7.23 -14.30
N SER A 97 12.04 8.56 -14.18
CA SER A 97 11.41 9.44 -15.16
C SER A 97 11.91 9.09 -16.58
N GLN A 98 11.03 8.59 -17.46
CA GLN A 98 11.37 8.21 -18.85
C GLN A 98 11.55 9.45 -19.77
N GLY A 99 12.14 10.50 -19.22
CA GLY A 99 12.15 11.84 -19.79
C GLY A 99 10.73 12.43 -19.92
N PRO A 100 10.63 13.59 -20.58
CA PRO A 100 9.35 14.20 -20.89
C PRO A 100 8.46 13.26 -21.72
N THR A 101 7.14 13.33 -21.54
CA THR A 101 6.19 12.61 -22.40
C THR A 101 6.09 13.25 -23.78
N TYR A 102 5.52 12.54 -24.75
CA TYR A 102 5.23 13.12 -26.08
C TYR A 102 4.41 14.41 -25.95
N ASP A 103 3.37 14.40 -25.11
CA ASP A 103 2.48 15.55 -24.93
C ASP A 103 3.20 16.76 -24.33
N GLN A 104 4.13 16.53 -23.41
CA GLN A 104 4.96 17.60 -22.84
C GLN A 104 5.82 18.25 -23.92
N LEU A 105 6.51 17.43 -24.74
CA LEU A 105 7.32 17.92 -25.84
C LEU A 105 6.47 18.58 -26.95
N TYR A 106 5.27 18.06 -27.21
CA TYR A 106 4.35 18.62 -28.20
C TYR A 106 3.86 20.00 -27.78
N ASN A 107 3.47 20.16 -26.51
CA ASN A 107 3.04 21.44 -25.96
C ASN A 107 4.18 22.45 -25.91
N GLU A 108 5.38 22.03 -25.53
CA GLU A 108 6.56 22.88 -25.57
C GLU A 108 6.91 23.30 -27.00
N ALA A 109 6.86 22.37 -27.95
CA ALA A 109 7.06 22.65 -29.37
C ALA A 109 5.99 23.61 -29.93
N ARG A 110 4.75 23.52 -29.44
CA ARG A 110 3.68 24.48 -29.76
C ARG A 110 3.98 25.87 -29.21
N GLN A 111 4.36 25.96 -27.94
CA GLN A 111 4.70 27.24 -27.29
C GLN A 111 5.90 27.92 -27.97
N ARG A 112 6.91 27.13 -28.34
CA ARG A 112 8.08 27.62 -29.08
C ARG A 112 7.83 27.81 -30.57
N GLY A 113 6.64 27.50 -31.10
CA GLY A 113 6.32 27.69 -32.52
C GLY A 113 7.17 26.83 -33.47
N ILE A 114 7.33 25.54 -33.17
CA ILE A 114 7.97 24.57 -34.08
C ILE A 114 6.94 24.14 -35.14
N HIS A 115 7.26 24.42 -36.40
CA HIS A 115 6.47 23.98 -37.56
C HIS A 115 6.69 22.49 -37.82
N GLY A 116 5.64 21.78 -38.24
CA GLY A 116 5.69 20.32 -38.44
C GLY A 116 5.65 19.50 -37.14
N ARG A 117 5.45 20.12 -35.97
CA ARG A 117 5.39 19.43 -34.67
C ARG A 117 4.37 18.28 -34.60
N SER A 118 3.28 18.36 -35.36
CA SER A 118 2.24 17.32 -35.40
C SER A 118 2.67 16.08 -36.17
N ASP A 119 3.64 16.21 -37.06
CA ASP A 119 4.19 15.10 -37.85
C ASP A 119 5.44 14.50 -37.20
N MET A 120 5.97 15.16 -36.17
CA MET A 120 7.16 14.73 -35.42
C MET A 120 6.79 13.71 -34.35
N ASN A 121 7.60 12.67 -34.22
CA ASN A 121 7.56 11.72 -33.10
C ASN A 121 8.24 12.30 -31.84
N LYS A 122 8.16 11.57 -30.72
CA LYS A 122 8.72 12.00 -29.42
C LYS A 122 10.19 12.42 -29.52
N GLU A 123 11.02 11.64 -30.19
CA GLU A 123 12.46 11.91 -30.33
C GLU A 123 12.74 13.12 -31.23
N GLN A 124 11.95 13.27 -32.30
CA GLN A 124 12.07 14.39 -33.21
C GLN A 124 11.66 15.71 -32.54
N LEU A 125 10.58 15.70 -31.73
CA LEU A 125 10.18 16.85 -30.93
C LEU A 125 11.28 17.25 -29.94
N GLN A 126 11.87 16.28 -29.24
CA GLN A 126 12.98 16.54 -28.32
C GLN A 126 14.17 17.19 -29.05
N ARG A 127 14.62 16.61 -30.18
CA ARG A 127 15.72 17.17 -30.97
C ARG A 127 15.39 18.55 -31.53
N ALA A 128 14.15 18.80 -31.95
CA ALA A 128 13.72 20.09 -32.48
C ALA A 128 13.71 21.18 -31.39
N LEU A 129 13.33 20.82 -30.16
CA LEU A 129 13.39 21.69 -28.99
C LEU A 129 14.83 22.00 -28.57
N ASP A 130 15.72 20.99 -28.60
CA ASP A 130 17.14 21.15 -28.28
C ASP A 130 17.87 22.04 -29.30
N LYS A 131 17.50 21.95 -30.59
CA LYS A 131 18.06 22.81 -31.66
C LYS A 131 17.59 24.26 -31.61
N LYS A 132 16.45 24.54 -30.97
CA LYS A 132 15.85 25.88 -30.86
C LYS A 132 16.22 26.57 -29.54
N LYS A 133 17.20 26.02 -28.81
CA LYS A 133 17.67 26.54 -27.54
C LYS A 133 18.64 27.71 -27.73
#